data_AF-A0A415N048-F1
#
_entry.id   AF-A0A415N048-F1
#
_cell.length_a   1.000
_cell.length_b   1.000
_cell.length_c   1.000
_cell.angle_alpha   90.00
_cell.angle_beta   90.00
_cell.angle_gamma   90.00
#
_symmetry.space_group_name_H-M   'P 1'
#
loop_
_entity.id
_entity.type
_entity.pdbx_description
1 polymer ?
#
loop_
_entity_poly.entity_id
_entity_poly.type
_entity_poly.pdbx_seq_one_letter_code
_entity_poly.pdbx_strand_id
1 'polypeptide(L)'
;MGRAKKKPEYDQNRIMEQFQNCIVEAYTSGIADGTGISLRQVSEEFCITLMKTRKILITAGIYHTENSEQINSMRKRGMNIPEIMKATGLSKSSVHSYLPYTKMIYNVDELSLYAERCRMYRKRKQAIEQLQICKGASLECVEKYLWSTIEIFSGYSFTTVKGLRFRYGVNGNEIQINRKKKSITRSSVKVALKATLEKNGNINGPKKLGVFGASYLYPMFLRFGLIDTERKLNGHLPDMDNI
;
A
#
# COMPACT_ATOMS: atom_id res chain seq x y z
N MET A 1 2.73 -28.84 -38.70
CA MET A 1 2.14 -27.55 -38.28
C MET A 1 2.64 -27.22 -36.89
N GLY A 2 3.28 -26.06 -36.70
CA GLY A 2 3.82 -25.65 -35.40
C GLY A 2 2.71 -25.37 -34.38
N ARG A 3 2.90 -25.80 -33.13
CA ARG A 3 1.95 -25.59 -32.03
C ARG A 3 1.63 -24.10 -31.88
N ALA A 4 0.36 -23.73 -31.96
CA ALA A 4 -0.09 -22.36 -31.77
C ALA A 4 0.41 -21.80 -30.42
N LYS A 5 0.97 -20.60 -30.42
CA LYS A 5 1.39 -19.91 -29.18
C LYS A 5 0.17 -19.74 -28.27
N LYS A 6 0.24 -20.26 -27.05
CA LYS A 6 -0.72 -19.90 -25.99
C LYS A 6 -0.55 -18.40 -25.70
N LYS A 7 -1.55 -17.59 -26.08
CA LYS A 7 -1.65 -16.12 -25.88
C LYS A 7 -0.60 -15.28 -26.64
N PRO A 8 -0.85 -14.91 -27.91
CA PRO A 8 0.08 -14.13 -28.73
C PRO A 8 0.33 -12.68 -28.25
N GLU A 9 -0.56 -12.12 -27.41
CA GLU A 9 -0.45 -10.75 -26.84
C GLU A 9 0.39 -10.66 -25.54
N TYR A 10 1.01 -11.76 -25.11
CA TYR A 10 1.68 -11.83 -23.81
C TYR A 10 3.09 -11.23 -23.83
N ASP A 11 3.21 -9.97 -23.40
CA ASP A 11 4.48 -9.25 -23.25
C ASP A 11 4.91 -9.14 -21.78
N GLN A 12 5.87 -9.98 -21.40
CA GLN A 12 6.43 -10.04 -20.04
C GLN A 12 7.10 -8.72 -19.63
N ASN A 13 7.77 -8.04 -20.56
CA ASN A 13 8.49 -6.79 -20.26
C ASN A 13 7.48 -5.69 -19.94
N ARG A 14 6.43 -5.58 -20.76
CA ARG A 14 5.35 -4.61 -20.55
C ARG A 14 4.62 -4.82 -19.22
N ILE A 15 4.33 -6.07 -18.83
CA ILE A 15 3.68 -6.35 -17.54
C ILE A 15 4.58 -5.95 -16.37
N MET A 16 5.88 -6.27 -16.44
CA MET A 16 6.83 -5.92 -15.39
C MET A 16 7.03 -4.40 -15.29
N GLU A 17 7.10 -3.70 -16.42
CA GLU A 17 7.16 -2.25 -16.47
C GLU A 17 5.91 -1.62 -15.85
N GLN A 18 4.72 -2.11 -16.21
CA GLN A 18 3.47 -1.67 -15.58
C GLN A 18 3.48 -1.91 -14.06
N PHE A 19 3.99 -3.05 -13.61
CA PHE A 19 4.08 -3.37 -12.18
C PHE A 19 5.05 -2.45 -11.44
N GLN A 20 6.22 -2.20 -12.03
CA GLN A 20 7.17 -1.22 -11.51
C GLN A 20 6.54 0.18 -11.44
N ASN A 21 5.84 0.61 -12.47
CA ASN A 21 5.16 1.91 -12.50
C ASN A 21 4.07 2.02 -11.43
N CYS A 22 3.26 0.97 -11.20
CA CYS A 22 2.29 0.95 -10.09
C CYS A 22 2.98 1.11 -8.72
N ILE A 23 4.12 0.44 -8.51
CA ILE A 23 4.88 0.50 -7.25
C ILE A 23 5.49 1.89 -7.05
N VAL A 24 6.07 2.47 -8.12
CA VAL A 24 6.63 3.82 -8.11
C VAL A 24 5.54 4.82 -7.79
N GLU A 25 4.41 4.78 -8.50
CA GLU A 25 3.27 5.66 -8.27
C GLU A 25 2.78 5.56 -6.82
N ALA A 26 2.61 4.36 -6.28
CA ALA A 26 2.15 4.17 -4.90
C ALA A 26 3.15 4.71 -3.87
N TYR A 27 4.46 4.60 -4.12
CA TYR A 27 5.49 5.10 -3.22
C TYR A 27 5.63 6.62 -3.28
N THR A 28 5.52 7.22 -4.46
CA THR A 28 5.68 8.67 -4.64
C THR A 28 4.40 9.46 -4.40
N SER A 29 3.23 8.82 -4.51
CA SER A 29 1.95 9.44 -4.22
C SER A 29 1.90 9.96 -2.79
N GLY A 30 1.53 11.23 -2.63
CA GLY A 30 1.39 11.89 -1.34
C GLY A 30 2.71 12.37 -0.70
N ILE A 31 3.88 12.10 -1.29
CA ILE A 31 5.16 12.62 -0.75
C ILE A 31 5.14 14.16 -0.67
N ALA A 32 4.69 14.83 -1.74
CA ALA A 32 4.65 16.29 -1.81
C ALA A 32 3.72 16.91 -0.74
N ASP A 33 2.62 16.23 -0.43
CA ASP A 33 1.59 16.73 0.49
C ASP A 33 1.73 16.14 1.92
N GLY A 34 2.83 15.45 2.22
CA GLY A 34 3.09 14.83 3.53
C GLY A 34 2.22 13.60 3.85
N THR A 35 1.48 13.08 2.87
CA THR A 35 0.60 11.90 2.98
C THR A 35 1.23 10.62 2.40
N GLY A 36 2.52 10.68 2.06
CA GLY A 36 3.29 9.58 1.52
C GLY A 36 3.26 8.34 2.42
N ILE A 37 3.35 7.16 1.80
CA ILE A 37 3.34 5.88 2.50
C ILE A 37 4.75 5.28 2.60
N SER A 38 4.98 4.54 3.68
CA SER A 38 6.23 3.79 3.88
C SER A 38 6.42 2.70 2.81
N LEU A 39 7.67 2.33 2.55
CA LEU A 39 8.10 1.18 1.79
C LEU A 39 7.40 -0.11 2.28
N ARG A 40 7.20 -0.24 3.60
CA ARG A 40 6.44 -1.35 4.18
C ARG A 40 4.97 -1.33 3.75
N GLN A 41 4.32 -0.18 3.79
CA GLN A 41 2.94 -0.05 3.31
C GLN A 41 2.81 -0.35 1.81
N VAL A 42 3.76 0.08 0.99
CA VAL A 42 3.80 -0.28 -0.45
C VAL A 42 3.93 -1.80 -0.62
N SER A 43 4.81 -2.45 0.15
CA SER A 43 4.96 -3.92 0.09
C SER A 43 3.66 -4.66 0.44
N GLU A 44 2.89 -4.13 1.39
CA GLU A 44 1.60 -4.67 1.79
C GLU A 44 0.50 -4.43 0.75
N GLU A 45 0.50 -3.26 0.08
CA GLU A 45 -0.45 -2.94 -1.00
C GLU A 45 -0.37 -3.95 -2.15
N PHE A 46 0.85 -4.29 -2.56
CA PHE A 46 1.10 -5.19 -3.68
C PHE A 46 1.37 -6.64 -3.26
N CYS A 47 1.25 -6.98 -1.98
CA CYS A 47 1.52 -8.32 -1.44
C CYS A 47 2.88 -8.90 -1.90
N ILE A 48 3.94 -8.09 -1.83
CA ILE A 48 5.34 -8.48 -2.12
C ILE A 48 6.21 -8.29 -0.89
N THR A 49 7.39 -8.89 -0.89
CA THR A 49 8.33 -8.71 0.21
C THR A 49 8.89 -7.29 0.22
N LEU A 50 9.18 -6.76 1.41
CA LEU A 50 9.84 -5.46 1.58
C LEU A 50 11.12 -5.35 0.73
N MET A 51 11.92 -6.41 0.72
CA MET A 51 13.12 -6.50 -0.09
C MET A 51 12.80 -6.35 -1.58
N LYS A 52 11.78 -7.03 -2.10
CA LYS A 52 11.39 -6.91 -3.50
C LYS A 52 10.91 -5.50 -3.84
N THR A 53 10.09 -4.88 -2.99
CA THR A 53 9.67 -3.48 -3.15
C THR A 53 10.87 -2.55 -3.22
N ARG A 54 11.81 -2.67 -2.26
CA ARG A 54 13.03 -1.85 -2.23
C ARG A 54 13.81 -1.97 -3.53
N LYS A 55 14.10 -3.21 -3.95
CA LYS A 55 14.88 -3.47 -5.16
C LYS A 55 14.20 -2.93 -6.42
N ILE A 56 12.87 -3.01 -6.52
CA ILE A 56 12.11 -2.45 -7.65
C ILE A 56 12.23 -0.93 -7.67
N LEU A 57 12.10 -0.25 -6.53
CA LEU A 57 12.23 1.20 -6.45
C LEU A 57 13.68 1.67 -6.68
N ILE A 58 14.69 0.89 -6.28
CA ILE A 58 16.10 1.13 -6.61
C ILE A 58 16.32 0.99 -8.13
N THR A 59 15.76 -0.05 -8.76
CA THR A 59 15.81 -0.22 -10.22
C THR A 59 15.15 0.95 -10.95
N ALA A 60 14.07 1.50 -10.40
CA ALA A 60 13.39 2.67 -10.94
C ALA A 60 14.14 4.00 -10.67
N GLY A 61 15.18 4.00 -9.84
CA GLY A 61 15.90 5.21 -9.44
C GLY A 61 15.10 6.12 -8.50
N ILE A 62 14.14 5.56 -7.74
CA ILE A 62 13.24 6.30 -6.86
C ILE A 62 13.63 6.16 -5.37
N TYR A 63 14.24 5.04 -5.00
CA TYR A 63 14.65 4.78 -3.61
C TYR A 63 16.13 5.10 -3.41
N HIS A 64 16.40 6.09 -2.58
CA HIS A 64 17.73 6.59 -2.25
C HIS A 64 17.91 6.67 -0.74
N THR A 65 19.02 6.10 -0.28
CA THR A 65 19.52 6.04 1.10
C THR A 65 21.04 5.94 1.01
N GLU A 66 21.75 6.32 2.06
CA GLU A 66 23.23 6.22 2.13
C GLU A 66 23.70 4.81 1.75
N ASN A 67 23.14 3.78 2.39
CA ASN A 67 23.45 2.38 2.10
C ASN A 67 23.16 2.01 0.63
N SER A 68 22.00 2.41 0.09
CA SER A 68 21.68 2.11 -1.32
C SER A 68 22.63 2.79 -2.29
N GLU A 69 22.99 4.05 -2.05
CA GLU A 69 23.87 4.80 -2.95
C GLU A 69 25.30 4.26 -2.90
N GLN A 70 25.81 4.01 -1.69
CA GLN A 70 27.13 3.44 -1.46
C GLN A 70 27.27 2.06 -2.12
N ILE A 71 26.34 1.14 -1.87
CA ILE A 71 26.36 -0.21 -2.43
C ILE A 71 26.24 -0.18 -3.96
N ASN A 72 25.35 0.66 -4.51
CA ASN A 72 25.19 0.77 -5.96
C ASN A 72 26.43 1.39 -6.63
N SER A 73 27.08 2.36 -6.00
CA SER A 73 28.34 2.94 -6.46
C SER A 73 29.47 1.90 -6.47
N MET A 74 29.62 1.13 -5.39
CA MET A 74 30.61 0.04 -5.31
C MET A 74 30.36 -1.02 -6.39
N ARG A 75 29.09 -1.38 -6.63
CA ARG A 75 28.74 -2.34 -7.67
C ARG A 75 29.02 -1.82 -9.08
N LYS A 76 28.77 -0.54 -9.36
CA LYS A 76 29.13 0.13 -10.63
C LYS A 76 30.64 0.12 -10.89
N ARG A 77 31.45 0.19 -9.83
CA ARG A 77 32.92 0.05 -9.87
C ARG A 77 33.41 -1.39 -10.08
N GLY A 78 32.50 -2.35 -10.23
CA GLY A 78 32.84 -3.76 -10.47
C GLY A 78 33.05 -4.61 -9.22
N MET A 79 32.84 -4.07 -8.01
CA MET A 79 33.05 -4.85 -6.77
C MET A 79 32.08 -6.02 -6.67
N ASN A 80 32.58 -7.16 -6.20
CA ASN A 80 31.77 -8.35 -5.91
C ASN A 80 31.11 -8.26 -4.51
N ILE A 81 30.17 -9.18 -4.24
CA ILE A 81 29.40 -9.16 -2.98
C ILE A 81 30.31 -9.27 -1.74
N PRO A 82 31.29 -10.21 -1.68
CA PRO A 82 32.25 -10.25 -0.56
C PRO A 82 33.02 -8.95 -0.31
N GLU A 83 33.47 -8.27 -1.37
CA GLU A 83 34.17 -6.99 -1.26
C GLU A 83 33.27 -5.90 -0.68
N ILE A 84 32.02 -5.82 -1.15
CA ILE A 84 31.04 -4.85 -0.64
C ILE A 84 30.73 -5.13 0.83
N MET A 85 30.55 -6.40 1.23
CA MET A 85 30.36 -6.77 2.63
C MET A 85 31.55 -6.34 3.49
N LYS A 86 32.78 -6.56 3.03
CA LYS A 86 34.00 -6.16 3.74
C LYS A 86 34.11 -4.62 3.87
N ALA A 87 33.74 -3.89 2.82
CA ALA A 87 33.83 -2.43 2.80
C ALA A 87 32.74 -1.73 3.62
N THR A 88 31.54 -2.32 3.69
CA THR A 88 30.37 -1.72 4.38
C THR A 88 30.14 -2.28 5.77
N GLY A 89 30.73 -3.43 6.11
CA GLY A 89 30.42 -4.18 7.34
C GLY A 89 29.04 -4.85 7.32
N LEU A 90 28.30 -4.75 6.22
CA LEU A 90 26.95 -5.27 6.10
C LEU A 90 26.93 -6.79 5.83
N SER A 91 25.87 -7.44 6.30
CA SER A 91 25.62 -8.84 5.97
C SER A 91 25.31 -9.02 4.49
N LYS A 92 25.53 -10.24 3.98
CA LYS A 92 25.23 -10.62 2.60
C LYS A 92 23.77 -10.30 2.23
N SER A 93 22.83 -10.55 3.14
CA SER A 93 21.40 -10.29 2.92
C SER A 93 21.11 -8.79 2.84
N SER A 94 21.72 -7.99 3.71
CA SER A 94 21.58 -6.53 3.68
C SER A 94 22.10 -5.95 2.36
N VAL A 95 23.31 -6.35 1.94
CA VAL A 95 23.90 -5.96 0.65
C VAL A 95 22.97 -6.31 -0.52
N HIS A 96 22.47 -7.56 -0.58
CA HIS A 96 21.55 -7.97 -1.64
C HIS A 96 20.25 -7.16 -1.68
N SER A 97 19.79 -6.65 -0.54
CA SER A 97 18.55 -5.88 -0.44
C SER A 97 18.63 -4.49 -1.09
N TYR A 98 19.85 -3.94 -1.20
CA TYR A 98 20.12 -2.61 -1.77
C TYR A 98 20.62 -2.64 -3.23
N LEU A 99 20.82 -3.84 -3.78
CA LEU A 99 21.15 -3.98 -5.20
C LEU A 99 19.89 -3.87 -6.07
N PRO A 100 20.01 -3.40 -7.33
CA PRO A 100 18.88 -3.31 -8.23
C PRO A 100 18.23 -4.68 -8.41
N TYR A 101 16.94 -4.66 -8.68
CA TYR A 101 16.21 -5.86 -9.04
C TYR A 101 16.75 -6.45 -10.34
N THR A 102 17.33 -7.64 -10.25
CA THR A 102 17.78 -8.42 -11.42
C THR A 102 16.65 -9.33 -11.87
N LYS A 103 16.22 -9.19 -13.13
CA LYS A 103 15.16 -10.00 -13.75
C LYS A 103 15.51 -11.49 -13.65
N MET A 104 14.67 -12.30 -13.01
CA MET A 104 14.63 -13.74 -13.25
C MET A 104 13.51 -14.03 -14.26
N ILE A 105 13.61 -15.15 -14.98
CA ILE A 105 12.56 -15.61 -15.88
C ILE A 105 11.31 -15.85 -15.04
N TYR A 106 10.32 -14.95 -15.17
CA TYR A 106 9.05 -15.13 -14.50
C TYR A 106 8.23 -16.18 -15.24
N ASN A 107 7.57 -17.05 -14.47
CA ASN A 107 6.55 -17.92 -15.03
C ASN A 107 5.27 -17.12 -15.33
N VAL A 108 4.34 -17.73 -16.07
CA VAL A 108 3.12 -17.06 -16.51
C VAL A 108 2.22 -16.64 -15.34
N ASP A 109 2.19 -17.45 -14.29
CA ASP A 109 1.33 -17.24 -13.12
C ASP A 109 1.77 -16.04 -12.28
N GLU A 110 3.08 -15.85 -12.08
CA GLU A 110 3.62 -14.68 -11.38
C GLU A 110 3.31 -13.36 -12.10
N LEU A 111 3.39 -13.34 -13.43
CA LEU A 111 3.08 -12.16 -14.22
C LEU A 111 1.58 -11.84 -14.25
N SER A 112 0.73 -12.87 -14.30
CA SER A 112 -0.72 -12.71 -14.08
C SER A 112 -1.01 -12.06 -12.73
N LEU A 113 -0.33 -12.52 -11.66
CA LEU A 113 -0.48 -11.95 -10.31
C LEU A 113 -0.07 -10.48 -10.25
N TYR A 114 1.02 -10.06 -10.92
CA TYR A 114 1.41 -8.64 -10.95
C TYR A 114 0.37 -7.77 -11.66
N ALA A 115 -0.18 -8.24 -12.77
CA ALA A 115 -1.25 -7.55 -13.47
C ALA A 115 -2.50 -7.40 -12.58
N GLU A 116 -2.89 -8.46 -11.86
CA GLU A 116 -4.01 -8.42 -10.91
C GLU A 116 -3.77 -7.44 -9.75
N ARG A 117 -2.56 -7.42 -9.19
CA ARG A 117 -2.18 -6.49 -8.12
C ARG A 117 -2.25 -5.03 -8.58
N CYS A 118 -1.76 -4.73 -9.77
CA CYS A 118 -1.91 -3.41 -10.39
C CYS A 118 -3.39 -3.04 -10.60
N ARG A 119 -4.22 -3.98 -11.10
CA ARG A 119 -5.66 -3.75 -11.27
C ARG A 119 -6.33 -3.45 -9.93
N MET A 120 -5.99 -4.19 -8.89
CA MET A 120 -6.55 -3.99 -7.55
C MET A 120 -6.14 -2.64 -6.96
N TYR A 121 -4.87 -2.27 -7.07
CA TYR A 121 -4.36 -0.96 -6.66
C TYR A 121 -5.15 0.18 -7.33
N ARG A 122 -5.31 0.13 -8.66
CA ARG A 122 -6.08 1.14 -9.41
C ARG A 122 -7.54 1.19 -8.99
N LYS A 123 -8.19 0.04 -8.78
CA LYS A 123 -9.57 -0.03 -8.27
C LYS A 123 -9.73 0.65 -6.92
N ARG A 124 -8.79 0.41 -5.99
CA ARG A 124 -8.78 1.03 -4.66
C ARG A 124 -8.60 2.54 -4.75
N LYS A 125 -7.67 3.01 -5.58
CA LYS A 125 -7.45 4.43 -5.83
C LYS A 125 -8.71 5.10 -6.37
N GLN A 126 -9.31 4.53 -7.41
CA GLN A 126 -10.56 5.02 -8.00
C GLN A 126 -11.71 5.05 -6.98
N ALA A 127 -11.84 4.03 -6.12
CA ALA A 127 -12.86 4.00 -5.08
C ALA A 127 -12.72 5.14 -4.07
N ILE A 128 -11.48 5.48 -3.69
CA ILE A 128 -11.20 6.64 -2.84
C ILE A 128 -11.55 7.94 -3.56
N GLU A 129 -11.14 8.11 -4.82
CA GLU A 129 -11.45 9.32 -5.62
C GLU A 129 -12.97 9.55 -5.71
N GLN A 130 -13.74 8.50 -6.01
CA GLN A 130 -15.20 8.58 -6.06
C GLN A 130 -15.81 8.93 -4.69
N LEU A 131 -15.31 8.32 -3.62
CA LEU A 131 -15.76 8.65 -2.26
C LEU A 131 -15.49 10.12 -1.91
N GLN A 132 -14.35 10.67 -2.33
CA GLN A 132 -14.00 12.07 -2.10
C GLN A 132 -14.90 13.02 -2.89
N ILE A 133 -15.17 12.73 -4.17
CA ILE A 133 -16.12 13.50 -4.99
C ILE A 133 -17.50 13.54 -4.33
N CYS A 134 -17.94 12.42 -3.75
CA CYS A 134 -19.25 12.33 -3.11
C CYS A 134 -19.34 12.98 -1.73
N LYS A 135 -18.22 13.37 -1.09
CA LYS A 135 -18.20 13.89 0.30
C LYS A 135 -19.08 15.13 0.50
N GLY A 136 -19.28 15.94 -0.54
CA GLY A 136 -20.17 17.11 -0.54
C GLY A 136 -21.63 16.84 -0.95
N ALA A 137 -21.98 15.58 -1.25
CA ALA A 137 -23.34 15.18 -1.64
C ALA A 137 -24.19 14.77 -0.42
N SER A 138 -25.29 14.04 -0.65
CA SER A 138 -26.14 13.54 0.42
C SER A 138 -25.44 12.46 1.26
N LEU A 139 -25.84 12.32 2.54
CA LEU A 139 -25.32 11.28 3.45
C LEU A 139 -25.48 9.87 2.86
N GLU A 140 -26.61 9.60 2.21
CA GLU A 140 -26.89 8.32 1.55
C GLU A 140 -25.91 8.03 0.40
N CYS A 141 -25.56 9.05 -0.37
CA CYS A 141 -24.54 8.94 -1.42
C CYS A 141 -23.19 8.57 -0.82
N VAL A 142 -22.72 9.31 0.20
CA VAL A 142 -21.43 9.03 0.86
C VAL A 142 -21.42 7.64 1.49
N GLU A 143 -22.51 7.24 2.15
CA GLU A 143 -22.65 5.91 2.75
C GLU A 143 -22.53 4.79 1.70
N LYS A 144 -23.18 4.94 0.55
CA LYS A 144 -23.12 3.98 -0.55
C LYS A 144 -21.69 3.81 -1.07
N TYR A 145 -21.01 4.92 -1.36
CA TYR A 145 -19.62 4.87 -1.85
C TYR A 145 -18.65 4.39 -0.77
N LEU A 146 -18.86 4.76 0.49
CA LEU A 146 -18.05 4.26 1.60
C LEU A 146 -18.15 2.74 1.70
N TRP A 147 -19.37 2.19 1.63
CA TRP A 147 -19.55 0.74 1.69
C TRP A 147 -18.90 0.01 0.51
N SER A 148 -19.06 0.53 -0.71
CA SER A 148 -18.38 0.01 -1.91
C SER A 148 -16.85 0.04 -1.76
N THR A 149 -16.30 1.13 -1.23
CA THR A 149 -14.87 1.25 -0.93
C THR A 149 -14.42 0.22 0.11
N ILE A 150 -15.22 -0.02 1.16
CA ILE A 150 -14.95 -1.07 2.15
C ILE A 150 -14.89 -2.46 1.49
N GLU A 151 -15.80 -2.77 0.58
CA GLU A 151 -15.80 -4.05 -0.17
C GLU A 151 -14.53 -4.21 -1.02
N ILE A 152 -14.11 -3.15 -1.73
CA ILE A 152 -12.90 -3.16 -2.57
C ILE A 152 -11.62 -3.30 -1.72
N PHE A 153 -11.61 -2.77 -0.50
CA PHE A 153 -10.51 -2.92 0.46
C PHE A 153 -10.55 -4.21 1.28
N SER A 154 -11.49 -5.12 1.02
CA SER A 154 -11.51 -6.45 1.64
C SER A 154 -10.15 -7.16 1.45
N GLY A 155 -9.63 -7.77 2.51
CA GLY A 155 -8.31 -8.39 2.56
C GLY A 155 -7.12 -7.43 2.71
N TYR A 156 -7.33 -6.12 2.69
CA TYR A 156 -6.28 -5.12 2.88
C TYR A 156 -5.73 -5.10 4.31
N SER A 157 -4.43 -4.85 4.45
CA SER A 157 -3.72 -4.75 5.74
C SER A 157 -3.87 -3.35 6.34
N PHE A 158 -4.52 -3.26 7.50
CA PHE A 158 -4.63 -2.03 8.27
C PHE A 158 -3.92 -2.17 9.62
N THR A 159 -3.54 -1.04 10.20
CA THR A 159 -2.92 -0.98 11.53
C THR A 159 -3.71 -0.01 12.40
N THR A 160 -4.18 -0.47 13.56
CA THR A 160 -4.86 0.39 14.54
C THR A 160 -3.87 1.39 15.16
N VAL A 161 -4.39 2.43 15.82
CA VAL A 161 -3.56 3.43 16.54
C VAL A 161 -2.62 2.78 17.57
N LYS A 162 -3.00 1.63 18.15
CA LYS A 162 -2.16 0.87 19.10
C LYS A 162 -1.18 -0.10 18.44
N GLY A 163 -0.93 0.03 17.13
CA GLY A 163 0.00 -0.85 16.40
C GLY A 163 -0.54 -2.25 16.05
N LEU A 164 -1.80 -2.56 16.39
CA LEU A 164 -2.37 -3.86 16.05
C LEU A 164 -2.69 -3.95 14.55
N ARG A 165 -2.01 -4.86 13.85
CA ARG A 165 -2.29 -5.19 12.44
C ARG A 165 -3.52 -6.09 12.30
N PHE A 166 -4.38 -5.81 11.33
CA PHE A 166 -5.58 -6.59 11.02
C PHE A 166 -5.91 -6.57 9.53
N ARG A 167 -6.71 -7.54 9.11
CA ARG A 167 -7.40 -7.59 7.81
C ARG A 167 -8.87 -7.86 8.06
N TYR A 168 -9.72 -7.61 7.08
CA TYR A 168 -11.13 -7.94 7.19
C TYR A 168 -11.67 -8.59 5.92
N GLY A 169 -12.78 -9.30 6.07
CA GLY A 169 -13.68 -9.69 4.98
C GLY A 169 -15.00 -8.93 5.11
N VAL A 170 -15.76 -8.84 4.02
CA VAL A 170 -17.13 -8.33 4.02
C VAL A 170 -18.07 -9.50 3.75
N ASN A 171 -19.09 -9.67 4.59
CA ASN A 171 -20.15 -10.66 4.43
C ASN A 171 -21.51 -9.97 4.58
N GLY A 172 -22.21 -9.76 3.46
CA GLY A 172 -23.46 -9.00 3.44
C GLY A 172 -23.26 -7.59 3.99
N ASN A 173 -23.94 -7.27 5.10
CA ASN A 173 -23.89 -5.97 5.76
C ASN A 173 -22.89 -5.93 6.94
N GLU A 174 -21.91 -6.82 6.98
CA GLU A 174 -20.97 -6.93 8.09
C GLU A 174 -19.50 -7.00 7.65
N ILE A 175 -18.65 -6.29 8.39
CA ILE A 175 -17.20 -6.37 8.30
C ILE A 175 -16.72 -7.37 9.34
N GLN A 176 -16.05 -8.44 8.91
CA GLN A 176 -15.50 -9.48 9.78
C GLN A 176 -13.99 -9.29 9.94
N ILE A 177 -13.55 -8.91 11.14
CA ILE A 177 -12.13 -8.73 11.43
C ILE A 177 -11.47 -10.09 11.64
N ASN A 178 -10.42 -10.39 10.89
CA ASN A 178 -9.76 -11.71 10.91
C ASN A 178 -9.25 -12.16 12.30
N ARG A 179 -9.06 -11.24 13.24
CA ARG A 179 -8.54 -11.52 14.59
C ARG A 179 -9.61 -11.80 15.63
N LYS A 180 -10.89 -11.54 15.36
CA LYS A 180 -11.96 -11.64 16.36
C LYS A 180 -13.23 -12.19 15.73
N LYS A 181 -13.98 -12.98 16.50
CA LYS A 181 -15.34 -13.43 16.15
C LYS A 181 -16.40 -12.32 16.15
N LYS A 182 -16.01 -11.05 16.29
CA LYS A 182 -16.94 -9.91 16.34
C LYS A 182 -16.89 -9.17 15.02
N SER A 183 -18.07 -8.84 14.49
CA SER A 183 -18.25 -8.08 13.26
C SER A 183 -18.62 -6.62 13.54
N ILE A 184 -18.46 -5.77 12.53
CA ILE A 184 -18.91 -4.38 12.53
C ILE A 184 -20.01 -4.27 11.49
N THR A 185 -21.22 -3.89 11.91
CA THR A 185 -22.37 -3.80 11.01
C THR A 185 -22.30 -2.54 10.14
N ARG A 186 -22.94 -2.58 8.97
CA ARG A 186 -23.12 -1.43 8.07
C ARG A 186 -23.76 -0.24 8.79
N SER A 187 -24.72 -0.50 9.67
CA SER A 187 -25.33 0.54 10.52
C SER A 187 -24.30 1.20 11.45
N SER A 188 -23.35 0.44 12.01
CA SER A 188 -22.25 1.01 12.81
C SER A 188 -21.32 1.87 11.96
N VAL A 189 -21.05 1.46 10.72
CA VAL A 189 -20.27 2.28 9.76
C VAL A 189 -21.00 3.59 9.43
N LYS A 190 -22.31 3.55 9.22
CA LYS A 190 -23.14 4.75 9.00
C LYS A 190 -23.10 5.72 10.17
N VAL A 191 -23.21 5.22 11.41
CA VAL A 191 -23.09 6.06 12.62
C VAL A 191 -21.70 6.70 12.72
N ALA A 192 -20.64 5.93 12.47
CA ALA A 192 -19.27 6.46 12.44
C ALA A 192 -19.08 7.50 11.34
N LEU A 193 -19.65 7.30 10.16
CA LEU A 193 -19.62 8.26 9.05
C LEU A 193 -20.32 9.57 9.44
N LYS A 194 -21.52 9.49 10.02
CA LYS A 194 -22.24 10.68 10.50
C LYS A 194 -21.41 11.48 11.51
N ALA A 195 -20.84 10.81 12.51
CA ALA A 195 -19.95 11.44 13.49
C ALA A 195 -18.71 12.08 12.85
N THR A 196 -18.20 11.50 11.75
CA THR A 196 -17.06 12.03 10.99
C THR A 196 -17.44 13.29 10.20
N LEU A 197 -18.59 13.27 9.52
CA LEU A 197 -19.08 14.40 8.74
C LEU A 197 -19.51 15.58 9.62
N GLU A 198 -20.16 15.33 10.76
CA GLU A 198 -20.55 16.38 11.73
C GLU A 198 -19.34 17.16 12.28
N LYS A 199 -18.17 16.54 12.29
CA LYS A 199 -16.92 17.16 12.73
C LYS A 199 -16.03 17.60 11.58
N ASN A 200 -16.56 17.64 10.35
CA ASN A 200 -15.83 17.97 9.14
C ASN A 200 -14.52 17.18 9.00
N GLY A 201 -14.51 15.90 9.37
CA GLY A 201 -13.31 15.06 9.32
C GLY A 201 -12.34 15.22 10.50
N ASN A 202 -12.56 16.16 11.42
CA ASN A 202 -11.69 16.40 12.58
C ASN A 202 -11.97 15.38 13.71
N ILE A 203 -11.46 14.16 13.55
CA ILE A 203 -11.59 13.05 14.49
C ILE A 203 -10.24 12.73 15.13
N ASN A 204 -10.04 13.25 16.35
CA ASN A 204 -8.84 13.00 17.16
C ASN A 204 -8.94 11.66 17.92
N GLY A 205 -8.95 10.58 17.14
CA GLY A 205 -8.81 9.21 17.60
C GLY A 205 -10.09 8.35 17.57
N PRO A 206 -9.94 7.02 17.68
CA PRO A 206 -11.04 6.08 17.44
C PRO A 206 -12.27 6.28 18.32
N LYS A 207 -12.09 6.63 19.61
CA LYS A 207 -13.20 6.77 20.55
C LYS A 207 -14.24 7.82 20.09
N LYS A 208 -13.80 8.83 19.32
CA LYS A 208 -14.67 9.90 18.82
C LYS A 208 -15.62 9.47 17.70
N LEU A 209 -15.44 8.27 17.13
CA LEU A 209 -16.40 7.66 16.20
C LEU A 209 -17.64 7.09 16.90
N GLY A 210 -17.61 6.89 18.22
CA GLY A 210 -18.81 6.56 19.01
C GLY A 210 -19.41 5.18 18.78
N VAL A 211 -18.71 4.25 18.13
CA VAL A 211 -19.25 2.92 17.78
C VAL A 211 -18.39 1.77 18.27
N PHE A 212 -19.03 0.60 18.41
CA PHE A 212 -18.30 -0.66 18.54
C PHE A 212 -17.43 -0.88 17.29
N GLY A 213 -16.18 -1.32 17.49
CA GLY A 213 -15.24 -1.53 16.39
C GLY A 213 -14.55 -0.26 15.88
N ALA A 214 -14.76 0.89 16.52
CA ALA A 214 -14.13 2.15 16.13
C ALA A 214 -12.59 2.09 16.00
N SER A 215 -11.91 1.26 16.81
CA SER A 215 -10.46 1.05 16.70
C SER A 215 -10.02 0.51 15.34
N TYR A 216 -10.91 -0.19 14.63
CA TYR A 216 -10.69 -0.74 13.29
C TYR A 216 -11.20 0.22 12.21
N LEU A 217 -12.35 0.87 12.41
CA LEU A 217 -12.87 1.84 11.43
C LEU A 217 -11.99 3.09 11.31
N TYR A 218 -11.37 3.53 12.40
CA TYR A 218 -10.54 4.73 12.40
C TYR A 218 -9.41 4.71 11.37
N PRO A 219 -8.50 3.71 11.34
CA PRO A 219 -7.47 3.64 10.29
C PRO A 219 -8.05 3.42 8.88
N MET A 220 -9.24 2.83 8.73
CA MET A 220 -9.92 2.73 7.43
C MET A 220 -10.37 4.11 6.95
N PHE A 221 -11.03 4.89 7.80
CA PHE A 221 -11.51 6.23 7.46
C PHE A 221 -10.38 7.21 7.19
N LEU A 222 -9.26 7.08 7.90
CA LEU A 222 -8.01 7.78 7.58
C LEU A 222 -7.54 7.44 6.16
N ARG A 223 -7.44 6.13 5.83
CA ARG A 223 -7.00 5.70 4.50
C ARG A 223 -7.96 6.13 3.38
N PHE A 224 -9.25 6.22 3.68
CA PHE A 224 -10.27 6.62 2.73
C PHE A 224 -10.39 8.15 2.58
N GLY A 225 -9.61 8.93 3.34
CA GLY A 225 -9.65 10.40 3.31
C GLY A 225 -10.91 11.01 3.93
N LEU A 226 -11.60 10.26 4.80
CA LEU A 226 -12.77 10.78 5.52
C LEU A 226 -12.36 11.56 6.77
N ILE A 227 -11.27 11.14 7.42
CA ILE A 227 -10.69 11.80 8.59
C ILE A 227 -9.41 12.52 8.15
N ASP A 228 -9.30 13.78 8.51
CA ASP A 228 -8.09 14.56 8.25
C ASP A 228 -7.00 14.12 9.22
N THR A 229 -5.81 13.88 8.68
CA THR A 229 -4.64 13.71 9.54
C THR A 229 -4.09 15.11 9.84
N GLU A 230 -3.96 15.45 11.12
CA GLU A 230 -3.06 16.53 11.57
C GLU A 230 -1.56 16.17 11.33
N ARG A 231 -1.25 15.36 10.30
CA ARG A 231 0.10 15.14 9.76
C ARG A 231 0.40 16.12 8.63
N LYS A 232 -0.22 17.30 8.64
CA LYS A 232 0.37 18.48 8.00
C LYS A 232 1.45 18.99 8.93
N LEU A 233 2.63 18.39 8.87
CA LEU A 233 3.94 18.97 9.19
C LEU A 233 4.95 17.81 9.27
N ASN A 234 6.02 17.97 8.48
CA ASN A 234 7.17 17.10 8.30
C ASN A 234 6.92 15.96 7.31
N GLY A 235 7.27 16.22 6.04
CA GLY A 235 7.39 15.25 4.95
C GLY A 235 8.50 14.21 5.20
N HIS A 236 8.46 13.59 6.37
CA HIS A 236 9.44 12.65 6.86
C HIS A 236 8.90 11.23 6.64
N LEU A 237 9.54 10.50 5.73
CA LEU A 237 9.26 9.09 5.53
C LEU A 237 9.81 8.33 6.75
N PRO A 238 8.98 7.57 7.49
CA PRO A 238 9.42 6.85 8.69
C PRO A 238 10.49 5.79 8.43
N ASP A 239 10.74 5.46 7.17
CA ASP A 239 11.76 4.49 6.76
C ASP A 239 13.15 5.11 6.57
N MET A 240 13.33 6.42 6.79
CA MET A 240 14.63 7.09 6.74
C MET A 240 15.42 6.99 8.06
N ASP A 241 14.75 6.69 9.18
CA ASP A 241 15.37 6.76 10.52
C ASP A 241 15.86 5.43 11.09
N ASN A 242 15.64 4.30 10.41
CA ASN A 242 15.98 3.00 10.99
C ASN A 242 16.44 1.97 9.94
N ILE A 243 17.73 2.01 9.58
CA ILE A 243 18.59 0.81 9.37
C ILE A 243 20.01 1.17 9.83
#